data_AF-A0A3D3CRE9-F1
#
_entry.id   AF-A0A3D3CRE9-F1
#
_cell.length_a   1.000
_cell.length_b   1.000
_cell.length_c   1.000
_cell.angle_alpha   90.00
_cell.angle_beta   90.00
_cell.angle_gamma   90.00
#
_symmetry.space_group_name_H-M   'P 1'
#
loop_
_entity.id
_entity.type
_entity.pdbx_description
1 polymer ?
#
loop_
_entity_poly.entity_id
_entity_poly.type
_entity_poly.pdbx_seq_one_letter_code
_entity_poly.pdbx_strand_id
1 'polypeptide(L)'
;DSGTDPETLDQIIVAHNFGNVIKDTIQTAAVPSLASQLKHALGIRNPNCIGYDILFGCPGWLQGLIQADAYFKAGMAKKALIIGTETLSRVIDMYDRDSMIYSDGAGAVVLERKEGDENS
;
A
#
# COMPACT_ATOMS: atom_id res chain seq x y z
N ASP A 1 -2.08 5.73 -15.92
CA ASP A 1 -1.18 4.74 -16.54
C ASP A 1 -1.78 3.36 -16.73
N SER A 2 -2.52 2.78 -15.77
CA SER A 2 -3.14 1.45 -15.97
C SER A 2 -4.49 1.46 -16.73
N GLY A 3 -5.15 2.63 -16.85
CA GLY A 3 -6.49 2.73 -17.45
C GLY A 3 -7.60 2.03 -16.64
N THR A 4 -7.29 1.57 -15.43
CA THR A 4 -8.22 0.87 -14.55
C THR A 4 -9.25 1.82 -13.97
N ASP A 5 -10.53 1.42 -13.99
CA ASP A 5 -11.58 2.10 -13.23
C ASP A 5 -11.35 1.91 -11.72
N PRO A 6 -11.06 2.99 -10.96
CA PRO A 6 -10.81 2.91 -9.52
C PRO A 6 -11.98 2.34 -8.71
N GLU A 7 -13.21 2.48 -9.20
CA GLU A 7 -14.40 1.95 -8.50
C GLU A 7 -14.47 0.42 -8.56
N THR A 8 -13.71 -0.21 -9.46
CA THR A 8 -13.63 -1.68 -9.57
C THR A 8 -12.62 -2.31 -8.61
N LEU A 9 -11.91 -1.52 -7.80
CA LEU A 9 -10.97 -2.02 -6.80
C LEU A 9 -11.72 -2.63 -5.61
N ASP A 10 -11.37 -3.85 -5.23
CA ASP A 10 -11.88 -4.50 -4.02
C ASP A 10 -11.00 -4.17 -2.81
N GLN A 11 -9.70 -3.93 -3.04
CA GLN A 11 -8.73 -3.70 -1.97
C GLN A 11 -7.72 -2.62 -2.30
N ILE A 12 -7.30 -1.88 -1.27
CA ILE A 12 -6.13 -0.99 -1.28
C ILE A 12 -5.22 -1.42 -0.13
N ILE A 13 -4.01 -1.86 -0.46
CA ILE A 13 -3.04 -2.40 0.49
C ILE A 13 -1.83 -1.49 0.49
N VAL A 14 -1.53 -0.84 1.62
CA VAL A 14 -0.38 0.06 1.73
C VAL A 14 0.66 -0.54 2.66
N ALA A 15 1.80 -0.94 2.10
CA ALA A 15 2.96 -1.37 2.86
C ALA A 15 3.87 -0.16 3.17
N HIS A 16 4.20 0.01 4.44
CA HIS A 16 5.07 1.09 4.92
C HIS A 16 5.73 0.70 6.26
N ASN A 17 6.80 1.40 6.65
CA ASN A 17 7.43 1.16 7.96
C ASN A 17 6.98 2.17 9.01
N PHE A 18 6.88 3.43 8.62
CA PHE A 18 6.62 4.55 9.54
C PHE A 18 5.35 5.31 9.22
N GLY A 19 4.51 4.85 8.30
CA GLY A 19 3.25 5.50 7.94
C GLY A 19 3.40 6.94 7.50
N ASN A 20 2.39 7.77 7.78
CA ASN A 20 2.46 9.20 7.48
C ASN A 20 3.22 9.93 8.58
N VAL A 21 4.53 10.12 8.42
CA VAL A 21 5.32 10.98 9.30
C VAL A 21 5.14 12.43 8.88
N ILE A 22 4.41 13.19 9.71
CA ILE A 22 4.23 14.62 9.51
C ILE A 22 5.54 15.32 9.83
N LYS A 23 5.92 16.29 9.00
CA LYS A 23 7.12 17.11 9.21
C LYS A 23 7.09 17.73 10.63
N ASP A 24 8.23 17.72 11.30
CA ASP A 24 8.43 18.22 12.66
C ASP A 24 7.69 17.43 13.76
N THR A 25 7.30 16.19 13.46
CA THR A 25 6.72 15.25 14.44
C THR A 25 7.54 13.97 14.53
N ILE A 26 7.64 13.39 15.73
CA ILE A 26 8.30 12.09 15.97
C ILE A 26 7.31 10.93 16.05
N GLN A 27 6.02 11.18 15.80
CA GLN A 27 4.95 10.19 15.95
C GLN A 27 4.19 10.03 14.65
N THR A 28 3.92 8.77 14.31
CA THR A 28 3.10 8.38 13.16
C THR A 28 1.63 8.32 13.56
N ALA A 29 0.76 8.87 12.71
CA ALA A 29 -0.67 8.66 12.84
C ALA A 29 -1.03 7.23 12.42
N ALA A 30 -1.46 6.40 13.37
CA ALA A 30 -1.90 5.02 13.09
C ALA A 30 -3.32 4.94 12.51
N VAL A 31 -4.16 5.94 12.81
CA VAL A 31 -5.54 6.04 12.31
C VAL A 31 -5.84 7.49 11.88
N PRO A 32 -6.56 7.70 10.76
CA PRO A 32 -6.98 6.70 9.78
C PRO A 32 -5.78 6.08 9.03
N SER A 33 -5.93 4.84 8.55
CA SER A 33 -4.88 4.17 7.77
C SER A 33 -4.51 4.96 6.53
N LEU A 34 -3.26 4.83 6.06
CA LEU A 34 -2.82 5.45 4.80
C LEU A 34 -3.68 4.97 3.63
N ALA A 35 -4.04 3.69 3.61
CA ALA A 35 -4.94 3.14 2.60
C ALA A 35 -6.31 3.84 2.57
N SER A 36 -6.88 4.16 3.74
CA SER A 36 -8.16 4.89 3.82
C SER A 36 -8.02 6.33 3.34
N GLN A 37 -6.92 7.00 3.69
CA GLN A 37 -6.61 8.35 3.20
C GLN A 37 -6.42 8.35 1.68
N LEU A 38 -5.73 7.35 1.12
CA LEU A 38 -5.55 7.20 -0.32
C LEU A 38 -6.86 6.88 -1.04
N LYS A 39 -7.71 6.03 -0.47
CA LYS A 39 -9.06 5.78 -1.00
C LYS A 39 -9.84 7.09 -1.17
N HIS A 40 -9.81 7.94 -0.14
CA HIS A 40 -10.44 9.25 -0.17
C HIS A 40 -9.80 10.18 -1.22
N ALA A 41 -8.46 10.27 -1.23
CA ALA A 41 -7.71 11.13 -2.15
C ALA A 41 -7.90 10.72 -3.63
N LEU A 42 -8.03 9.42 -3.91
CA LEU A 42 -8.33 8.88 -5.23
C LEU A 42 -9.80 9.01 -5.62
N GLY A 43 -10.66 9.51 -4.72
CA GLY A 43 -12.08 9.71 -4.98
C GLY A 43 -12.90 8.43 -5.06
N ILE A 44 -12.38 7.30 -4.58
CA ILE A 44 -13.04 5.98 -4.67
C ILE A 44 -14.25 5.95 -3.74
N ARG A 45 -15.44 5.85 -4.32
CA ARG A 45 -16.72 5.88 -3.60
C ARG A 45 -17.22 4.49 -3.21
N ASN A 46 -16.72 3.46 -3.87
CA ASN A 46 -17.11 2.07 -3.65
C ASN A 46 -16.95 1.70 -2.16
N PRO A 47 -18.05 1.44 -1.42
CA PRO A 47 -17.98 1.09 -0.01
C PRO A 47 -17.34 -0.29 0.22
N ASN A 48 -17.39 -1.18 -0.77
CA ASN A 48 -16.82 -2.53 -0.70
C ASN A 48 -15.31 -2.55 -0.92
N CYS A 49 -14.71 -1.44 -1.39
CA CYS A 49 -13.27 -1.32 -1.51
C CYS A 49 -12.63 -1.17 -0.12
N ILE A 50 -11.94 -2.20 0.37
CA ILE A 50 -11.36 -2.23 1.71
C ILE A 50 -9.91 -1.71 1.65
N GLY A 51 -9.62 -0.66 2.42
CA GLY A 51 -8.28 -0.10 2.55
C GLY A 51 -7.62 -0.44 3.88
N TYR A 52 -6.43 -1.04 3.87
CA TYR A 52 -5.64 -1.29 5.08
C TYR A 52 -4.14 -1.21 4.85
N ASP A 53 -3.41 -1.04 5.96
CA ASP A 53 -1.96 -0.87 5.96
C ASP A 53 -1.26 -2.15 6.45
N ILE A 54 -0.04 -2.38 5.97
CA ILE A 54 0.84 -3.46 6.42
C ILE A 54 2.15 -2.85 6.91
N LEU A 55 2.42 -3.01 8.22
CA LEU A 55 3.68 -2.64 8.87
C LEU A 55 4.63 -3.84 8.83
N PHE A 56 5.55 -3.90 7.85
CA PHE A 56 6.32 -5.14 7.59
C PHE A 56 7.78 -4.94 7.13
N GLY A 57 8.37 -3.75 7.28
CA GLY A 57 9.77 -3.55 6.89
C GLY A 57 9.96 -3.44 5.37
N CYS A 58 11.22 -3.51 4.94
CA CYS A 58 11.63 -3.58 3.53
C CYS A 58 10.87 -4.63 2.68
N PRO A 59 10.49 -5.83 3.19
CA PRO A 59 9.72 -6.80 2.40
C PRO A 59 8.22 -6.51 2.34
N GLY A 60 7.74 -5.37 2.88
CA GLY A 60 6.32 -5.09 2.98
C GLY A 60 5.56 -5.07 1.65
N TRP A 61 6.20 -4.60 0.57
CA TRP A 61 5.62 -4.69 -0.77
C TRP A 61 5.31 -6.14 -1.17
N LEU A 62 6.27 -7.05 -0.96
CA LEU A 62 6.10 -8.47 -1.27
C LEU A 62 5.00 -9.09 -0.40
N GLN A 63 4.93 -8.69 0.88
CA GLN A 63 3.85 -9.11 1.76
C GLN A 63 2.47 -8.66 1.27
N GLY A 64 2.36 -7.43 0.74
CA GLY A 64 1.14 -6.94 0.10
C GLY A 64 0.71 -7.77 -1.11
N LEU A 65 1.67 -8.19 -1.94
CA LEU A 65 1.42 -9.10 -3.07
C LEU A 65 0.91 -10.46 -2.60
N ILE A 66 1.57 -11.05 -1.59
CA ILE A 66 1.18 -12.35 -1.01
C ILE A 66 -0.23 -12.28 -0.44
N GLN A 67 -0.54 -11.21 0.29
CA GLN A 67 -1.85 -11.05 0.91
C GLN A 67 -2.96 -10.84 -0.13
N ALA A 68 -2.71 -10.06 -1.19
CA ALA A 68 -3.64 -9.95 -2.31
C ALA A 68 -3.89 -11.29 -3.00
N ASP A 69 -2.84 -12.06 -3.29
CA ASP A 69 -2.96 -13.39 -3.90
C ASP A 69 -3.76 -14.36 -3.01
N ALA A 70 -3.55 -14.32 -1.68
CA ALA A 70 -4.35 -15.11 -0.74
C ALA A 70 -5.84 -14.73 -0.79
N TYR A 71 -6.18 -13.44 -0.82
CA TYR A 71 -7.57 -12.99 -0.97
C TYR A 71 -8.17 -13.36 -2.32
N PHE A 72 -7.38 -13.30 -3.38
CA PHE A 72 -7.80 -13.72 -4.71
C PHE A 72 -8.13 -15.21 -4.74
N LYS A 73 -7.26 -16.06 -4.20
CA LYS A 73 -7.47 -17.51 -4.09
C LYS A 73 -8.68 -17.85 -3.22
N ALA A 74 -8.90 -17.11 -2.14
CA ALA A 74 -10.07 -17.27 -1.27
C ALA A 74 -11.38 -16.75 -1.90
N GLY A 75 -11.32 -16.09 -3.06
CA GLY A 75 -12.49 -15.50 -3.72
C GLY A 75 -13.04 -14.25 -3.00
N MET A 76 -12.26 -13.66 -2.10
CA MET A 76 -12.64 -12.50 -1.30
C MET A 76 -12.35 -11.16 -1.99
N ALA A 77 -11.49 -11.17 -3.01
CA ALA A 77 -11.18 -10.03 -3.86
C ALA A 77 -10.84 -10.54 -5.27
N LYS A 78 -10.97 -9.67 -6.27
CA LYS A 78 -10.54 -9.92 -7.65
C LYS A 78 -9.56 -8.86 -8.13
N LYS A 79 -9.61 -7.65 -7.57
CA LYS A 79 -8.73 -6.55 -7.94
C LYS A 79 -8.21 -5.80 -6.72
N ALA A 80 -6.91 -5.60 -6.66
CA ALA A 80 -6.24 -4.94 -5.55
C ALA A 80 -5.22 -3.91 -6.04
N LEU A 81 -5.22 -2.74 -5.41
CA LEU A 81 -4.16 -1.74 -5.54
C LEU A 81 -3.17 -1.94 -4.40
N ILE A 82 -1.91 -2.20 -4.72
CA ILE A 82 -0.84 -2.41 -3.76
C ILE A 82 0.13 -1.26 -3.87
N ILE A 83 0.47 -0.66 -2.74
CA ILE A 83 1.29 0.54 -2.65
C ILE A 83 2.39 0.27 -1.63
N GLY A 84 3.63 0.48 -2.02
CA GLY A 84 4.78 0.46 -1.12
C GLY A 84 5.27 1.88 -1.00
N THR A 85 5.30 2.43 0.21
CA THR A 85 5.75 3.81 0.42
C THR A 85 6.64 3.89 1.64
N GLU A 86 7.70 4.67 1.51
CA GLU A 86 8.60 5.00 2.60
C GLU A 86 8.98 6.48 2.53
N THR A 87 8.95 7.14 3.69
CA THR A 87 9.34 8.55 3.83
C THR A 87 10.29 8.70 5.01
N LEU A 88 11.35 7.89 4.97
CA LEU A 88 12.30 7.75 6.06
C LEU A 88 13.15 9.01 6.25
N SER A 89 13.32 9.84 5.21
CA SER A 89 14.08 11.09 5.29
C SER A 89 13.62 12.03 6.41
N ARG A 90 12.37 11.90 6.86
CA ARG A 90 11.75 12.74 7.91
C ARG A 90 12.04 12.27 9.33
N VAL A 91 12.54 11.06 9.52
CA VAL A 91 12.76 10.43 10.85
C VAL A 91 14.25 10.33 11.22
N ILE A 92 15.11 10.80 10.33
CA ILE A 92 16.56 10.59 10.40
C ILE A 92 17.25 11.74 11.14
N ASP A 93 18.13 11.39 12.08
CA ASP A 93 19.06 12.32 12.70
C ASP A 93 20.16 12.71 11.71
N MET A 94 20.26 14.01 11.41
CA MET A 94 21.25 14.60 10.52
C MET A 94 22.70 14.54 11.04
N TYR A 95 22.91 14.15 12.29
CA TYR A 95 24.23 13.94 12.90
C TYR A 95 24.68 12.48 12.89
N ASP A 96 23.80 11.54 12.54
CA ASP A 96 24.15 10.12 12.41
C ASP A 96 24.75 9.85 11.02
N ARG A 97 25.92 9.23 10.92
CA ARG A 97 26.59 8.95 9.64
C ARG A 97 25.92 7.84 8.84
N ASP A 98 25.17 6.97 9.50
CA ASP A 98 24.44 5.87 8.85
C ASP A 98 23.15 6.35 8.17
N SER A 99 22.77 7.63 8.36
CA SER A 99 21.60 8.25 7.74
C SER A 99 21.65 8.38 6.22
N MET A 100 22.84 8.38 5.63
CA MET A 100 23.06 8.72 4.21
C MET A 100 22.54 7.68 3.22
N ILE A 101 22.15 6.48 3.67
CA ILE A 101 21.66 5.40 2.79
C ILE A 101 20.15 5.39 2.64
N TYR A 102 19.42 6.15 3.46
CA TYR A 102 17.96 6.14 3.45
C TYR A 102 17.43 7.19 2.48
N SER A 103 16.46 6.78 1.68
CA SER A 103 15.80 7.64 0.69
C SER A 103 14.29 7.44 0.77
N ASP A 104 13.55 8.47 0.35
CA ASP A 104 12.10 8.38 0.22
C ASP A 104 11.75 7.75 -1.13
N GLY A 105 10.72 6.93 -1.14
CA GLY A 105 10.26 6.27 -2.36
C GLY A 105 8.84 5.75 -2.22
N ALA A 106 8.10 5.77 -3.33
CA ALA A 106 6.78 5.17 -3.41
C ALA A 106 6.64 4.44 -4.75
N GLY A 107 5.97 3.28 -4.72
CA GLY A 107 5.60 2.49 -5.89
C GLY A 107 4.18 1.96 -5.73
N ALA A 108 3.49 1.73 -6.85
CA ALA A 108 2.12 1.20 -6.85
C ALA A 108 1.89 0.25 -8.03
N VAL A 109 1.10 -0.79 -7.80
CA VAL A 109 0.71 -1.78 -8.81
C VAL A 109 -0.74 -2.16 -8.61
N VAL A 110 -1.47 -2.36 -9.72
CA VAL A 110 -2.80 -2.95 -9.70
C VAL A 110 -2.65 -4.42 -10.08
N LEU A 111 -3.13 -5.30 -9.21
CA LEU A 111 -3.27 -6.73 -9.51
C LEU A 111 -4.72 -7.05 -9.80
N GLU A 112 -4.94 -7.92 -10.78
CA GLU A 112 -6.24 -8.46 -11.11
C GLU A 112 -6.13 -9.98 -11.27
N ARG A 113 -6.99 -10.71 -10.58
CA ARG A 113 -7.12 -12.16 -10.76
C ARG A 113 -7.62 -12.41 -12.18
N LYS A 114 -6.82 -13.08 -13.00
CA LYS A 114 -7.32 -13.71 -14.22
C LYS A 114 -7.98 -15.04 -13.85
N GLU A 115 -9.19 -15.24 -14.33
CA GLU A 115 -9.76 -16.58 -14.41
C GLU A 115 -8.90 -17.35 -15.42
N GLY A 116 -8.31 -18.46 -14.99
CA GLY A 116 -7.63 -19.36 -15.91
C GLY A 116 -8.68 -20.11 -16.71
N ASP A 117 -8.49 -20.24 -18.02
CA ASP A 117 -9.25 -21.20 -18.81
C ASP A 117 -9.03 -22.58 -18.16
N GLU A 118 -10.09 -23.18 -17.61
CA GLU A 118 -10.05 -24.48 -16.94
C GLU A 118 -9.86 -25.66 -17.93
N ASN A 119 -9.03 -25.48 -18.97
CA ASN A 119 -8.80 -26.44 -20.05
C ASN A 119 -7.37 -26.32 -20.64
N SER A 120 -6.34 -26.44 -19.81
CA SER A 120 -4.94 -26.64 -20.23
C SER A 120 -4.29 -27.78 -19.49
#